data_AF-A0A954PNR0-F1
#
_entry.id   AF-A0A954PNR0-F1
#
_cell.length_a   1.000
_cell.length_b   1.000
_cell.length_c   1.000
_cell.angle_alpha   90.00
_cell.angle_beta   90.00
_cell.angle_gamma   90.00
#
_symmetry.space_group_name_H-M   'P 1'
#
loop_
_entity.id
_entity.type
_entity.pdbx_description
1 polymer ?
#
loop_
_entity_poly.entity_id
_entity_poly.type
_entity_poly.pdbx_seq_one_letter_code
_entity_poly.pdbx_strand_id
1 'polypeptide(L)'
;MRKIQTLVMLLAAYLCATWLPGPGLWLRSVEFGSLTLPLPQVLLAGLLFTAGLCSTPDALRTILRLRRPFLLMALSAWLLPLLSAAVGAAVLWSLGCPPSVLLGMLVVAAMPVANSSVGWSTSMGGSVPLSIALLVVGTALSPLLSPMVINAGAVTMGTAEQALRETPWSEGM
;
A
#
# COMPACT_ATOMS: atom_id res chain seq x y z
N MET A 1 3.94 -26.87 3.67
CA MET A 1 3.75 -26.72 5.13
C MET A 1 4.08 -25.31 5.66
N ARG A 2 5.15 -24.62 5.22
CA ARG A 2 5.49 -23.26 5.71
C ARG A 2 4.46 -22.14 5.41
N LYS A 3 3.74 -22.16 4.29
CA LYS A 3 2.77 -21.10 3.91
C LYS A 3 1.54 -21.02 4.85
N ILE A 4 1.12 -22.15 5.41
CA ILE A 4 -0.01 -22.20 6.37
C ILE A 4 0.42 -21.60 7.71
N GLN A 5 1.66 -21.86 8.14
CA GLN A 5 2.18 -21.32 9.40
C GLN A 5 2.23 -19.78 9.41
N THR A 6 2.67 -19.15 8.32
CA THR A 6 2.67 -17.67 8.23
C THR A 6 1.27 -17.08 8.29
N LEU A 7 0.29 -17.76 7.69
CA LEU A 7 -1.11 -17.31 7.70
C LEU A 7 -1.73 -17.47 9.09
N VAL A 8 -1.46 -18.59 9.77
CA VAL A 8 -1.89 -18.81 11.17
C VAL A 8 -1.25 -17.78 12.11
N MET A 9 0.06 -17.51 11.96
CA MET A 9 0.73 -16.48 12.76
C MET A 9 0.16 -15.09 12.50
N LEU A 10 -0.16 -14.76 11.23
CA LEU A 10 -0.77 -13.48 10.88
C LEU A 10 -2.17 -13.34 11.48
N LEU A 11 -3.01 -14.37 11.38
CA LEU A 11 -4.34 -14.38 11.99
C LEU A 11 -4.25 -14.26 13.51
N ALA A 12 -3.35 -15.02 14.15
CA ALA A 12 -3.12 -14.94 15.58
C ALA A 12 -2.67 -13.53 15.99
N ALA A 13 -1.76 -12.91 15.23
CA ALA A 13 -1.31 -11.54 15.49
C ALA A 13 -2.47 -10.53 15.38
N TYR A 14 -3.33 -10.66 14.38
CA TYR A 14 -4.52 -9.81 14.23
C TYR A 14 -5.51 -10.01 15.37
N LEU A 15 -5.77 -11.26 15.79
CA LEU A 15 -6.64 -11.57 16.93
C LEU A 15 -6.07 -11.01 18.25
N CYS A 16 -4.76 -11.15 18.45
CA CYS A 16 -4.10 -10.54 19.60
C CYS A 16 -4.20 -9.01 19.55
N ALA A 17 -4.02 -8.38 18.39
CA ALA A 17 -4.11 -6.92 18.25
C ALA A 17 -5.53 -6.39 18.51
N THR A 18 -6.57 -7.15 18.18
CA THR A 18 -7.96 -6.74 18.45
C THR A 18 -8.31 -6.87 19.93
N TRP A 19 -7.80 -7.90 20.62
CA TRP A 19 -8.13 -8.15 22.03
C TRP A 19 -7.19 -7.46 23.01
N LEU A 20 -5.95 -7.20 22.60
CA LEU A 20 -4.87 -6.58 23.38
C LEU A 20 -4.21 -5.48 22.54
N PRO A 21 -4.86 -4.31 22.34
CA PRO A 21 -4.30 -3.22 21.54
C PRO A 21 -3.14 -2.48 22.24
N GLY A 22 -3.04 -2.61 23.58
CA GLY A 22 -2.08 -1.89 24.42
C GLY A 22 -0.63 -1.98 23.93
N PRO A 23 -0.06 -3.18 23.69
CA PRO A 23 1.30 -3.32 23.17
C PRO A 23 1.51 -2.62 21.82
N GLY A 24 0.54 -2.72 20.89
CA GLY A 24 0.63 -2.08 19.58
C GLY A 24 0.60 -0.55 19.65
N LEU A 25 -0.24 -0.01 20.52
CA LEU A 25 -0.32 1.44 20.79
C LEU A 25 0.94 1.94 21.50
N TRP A 26 1.50 1.15 22.42
CA TRP A 26 2.75 1.47 23.11
C TRP A 26 3.93 1.54 22.14
N LEU A 27 4.04 0.60 21.19
CA LEU A 27 5.09 0.63 20.17
C LEU A 27 5.02 1.90 19.30
N ARG A 28 3.84 2.52 19.14
CA ARG A 28 3.70 3.79 18.43
C ARG A 28 4.28 4.97 19.20
N SER A 29 4.27 4.94 20.53
CA SER A 29 4.83 6.00 21.38
C SER A 29 6.31 5.80 21.71
N VAL A 30 6.92 4.68 21.31
CA VAL A 30 8.36 4.47 21.45
C VAL A 30 9.09 5.27 20.36
N GLU A 31 9.83 6.28 20.78
CA GLU A 31 10.70 7.09 19.93
C GLU A 31 12.14 6.54 19.98
N PHE A 32 12.84 6.59 18.85
CA PHE A 32 14.17 6.02 18.72
C PHE A 32 15.25 7.10 18.54
N GLY A 33 16.04 7.34 19.59
CA GLY A 33 17.14 8.31 19.59
C GLY A 33 16.67 9.77 19.72
N SER A 34 17.47 10.72 19.22
CA SER A 34 17.16 12.16 19.25
C SER A 34 16.21 12.62 18.14
N LEU A 35 15.86 11.73 17.22
CA LEU A 35 14.87 11.95 16.19
C LEU A 35 13.56 11.37 16.73
N THR A 36 12.51 12.16 16.83
CA THR A 36 11.16 11.76 17.29
C THR A 36 10.48 10.85 16.25
N LEU A 37 11.13 9.74 15.90
CA LEU A 37 10.67 8.78 14.90
C LEU A 37 10.01 7.60 15.62
N PRO A 38 8.70 7.38 15.42
CA PRO A 38 8.01 6.25 16.02
C PRO A 38 8.58 4.92 15.50
N LEU A 39 8.72 3.94 16.38
CA LEU A 39 9.32 2.63 16.09
C LEU A 39 8.79 1.93 14.81
N PRO A 40 7.49 1.99 14.44
CA PRO A 40 7.01 1.44 13.17
C PRO A 40 7.73 2.00 11.94
N GLN A 41 8.12 3.28 11.95
CA GLN A 41 8.88 3.88 10.85
C GLN A 41 10.31 3.36 10.81
N VAL A 42 10.93 3.11 11.97
CA VAL A 42 12.26 2.51 12.06
C VAL A 42 12.24 1.07 11.54
N LEU A 43 11.22 0.29 11.90
CA LEU A 43 11.03 -1.06 11.38
C LEU A 43 10.79 -1.06 9.86
N LEU A 44 9.99 -0.12 9.36
CA LEU A 44 9.78 0.06 7.93
C LEU A 44 11.10 0.44 7.22
N ALA A 45 11.88 1.36 7.79
CA ALA A 45 13.18 1.74 7.24
C ALA A 45 14.14 0.55 7.20
N GLY A 46 14.21 -0.26 8.26
CA GLY A 46 15.00 -1.50 8.28
C GLY A 46 14.52 -2.50 7.23
N LEU A 47 13.22 -2.66 7.05
CA LEU A 47 12.65 -3.53 6.01
C LEU A 47 13.01 -3.05 4.60
N LEU A 48 12.91 -1.75 4.33
CA LEU A 48 13.30 -1.17 3.04
C LEU A 48 14.83 -1.25 2.81
N PHE A 49 15.63 -1.06 3.86
CA PHE A 49 17.08 -1.17 3.79
C PHE A 49 17.51 -2.61 3.45
N THR A 50 16.94 -3.61 4.14
CA THR A 50 17.21 -5.03 3.83
C THR A 50 16.71 -5.41 2.44
N ALA A 51 15.57 -4.87 1.98
CA ALA A 51 15.12 -5.04 0.61
C ALA A 51 16.11 -4.46 -0.41
N GLY A 52 16.69 -3.29 -0.12
CA GLY A 52 17.75 -2.67 -0.93
C GLY A 52 19.02 -3.53 -1.00
N LEU A 53 19.47 -4.09 0.13
CA LEU A 53 20.62 -5.01 0.19
C LEU A 53 20.41 -6.29 -0.63
N CYS A 54 19.18 -6.78 -0.71
CA CYS A 54 18.82 -7.95 -1.52
C CYS A 54 18.69 -7.64 -3.03
N SER A 55 18.73 -6.36 -3.44
CA SER A 55 18.58 -5.98 -4.84
C SER A 55 19.87 -6.25 -5.63
N THR A 56 19.75 -6.97 -6.75
CA THR A 56 20.89 -7.23 -7.63
C THR A 56 20.95 -6.17 -8.73
N PRO A 57 22.14 -5.61 -9.04
CA PRO A 57 22.29 -4.63 -10.13
C PRO A 57 21.90 -5.20 -11.50
N ASP A 58 21.97 -6.51 -11.67
CA ASP A 58 21.50 -7.19 -12.89
C ASP A 58 19.97 -7.19 -13.05
N ALA A 59 19.20 -7.11 -11.95
CA ALA A 59 17.76 -6.90 -12.03
C ALA A 59 17.43 -5.54 -12.68
N LEU A 60 18.17 -4.48 -12.33
CA LEU A 60 18.00 -3.16 -12.95
C LEU A 60 18.43 -3.13 -14.42
N ARG A 61 19.51 -3.83 -14.77
CA ARG A 61 19.93 -3.98 -16.19
C ARG A 61 18.88 -4.71 -17.03
N THR A 62 18.09 -5.59 -16.43
CA THR A 62 17.01 -6.30 -17.10
C THR A 62 15.93 -5.34 -17.61
N ILE A 63 15.71 -4.20 -16.95
CA ILE A 63 14.79 -3.14 -17.42
C ILE A 63 15.19 -2.67 -18.82
N LEU A 64 16.48 -2.44 -19.06
CA LEU A 64 16.97 -1.94 -20.35
C LEU A 64 16.77 -2.94 -21.49
N ARG A 65 16.81 -4.25 -21.18
CA ARG A 65 16.59 -5.34 -22.14
C ARG A 65 15.10 -5.63 -22.36
N LEU A 66 14.29 -5.51 -21.32
CA LEU A 66 12.88 -5.88 -21.28
C LEU A 66 11.98 -4.67 -20.98
N ARG A 67 12.23 -3.54 -21.66
CA ARG A 67 11.53 -2.27 -21.41
C ARG A 67 10.01 -2.37 -21.54
N ARG A 68 9.53 -2.97 -22.64
CA ARG A 68 8.10 -3.10 -22.93
C ARG A 68 7.35 -3.91 -21.86
N PRO A 69 7.74 -5.15 -21.53
CA PRO A 69 7.04 -5.91 -20.50
C PRO A 69 7.20 -5.27 -19.11
N PHE A 70 8.35 -4.63 -18.82
CA PHE A 70 8.51 -3.89 -17.57
C PHE A 70 7.51 -2.73 -17.44
N LEU A 71 7.36 -1.91 -18.49
CA LEU A 71 6.42 -0.78 -18.48
C LEU A 71 4.98 -1.24 -18.32
N LEU A 72 4.58 -2.32 -18.99
CA LEU A 72 3.24 -2.89 -18.82
C LEU A 72 3.03 -3.39 -17.39
N MET A 73 4.01 -4.10 -16.83
CA MET A 73 3.95 -4.60 -15.47
C MET A 73 3.90 -3.46 -14.44
N ALA A 74 4.68 -2.40 -14.65
CA ALA A 74 4.67 -1.20 -13.82
C ALA A 74 3.33 -0.46 -13.90
N LEU A 75 2.78 -0.28 -15.10
CA LEU A 75 1.50 0.35 -15.29
C LEU A 75 0.38 -0.46 -14.63
N SER A 76 0.35 -1.79 -14.83
CA SER A 76 -0.64 -2.67 -14.20
C SER A 76 -0.52 -2.69 -12.68
N ALA A 77 0.70 -2.59 -12.12
CA ALA A 77 0.92 -2.58 -10.69
C ALA A 77 0.37 -1.34 -9.98
N TRP A 78 0.20 -0.23 -10.69
CA TRP A 78 -0.45 0.97 -10.17
C TRP A 78 -1.93 1.04 -10.56
N LEU A 79 -2.27 0.76 -11.82
CA LEU A 79 -3.65 0.87 -12.29
C LEU A 79 -4.59 -0.14 -11.64
N LEU A 80 -4.19 -1.41 -11.49
CA LEU A 80 -5.10 -2.44 -10.96
C LEU A 80 -5.51 -2.17 -9.51
N PRO A 81 -4.60 -1.85 -8.56
CA PRO A 81 -5.01 -1.47 -7.20
C PRO A 81 -5.86 -0.20 -7.16
N LEU A 82 -5.56 0.80 -8.00
CA LEU A 82 -6.34 2.04 -8.03
C LEU A 82 -7.75 1.83 -8.55
N LEU A 83 -7.90 1.05 -9.62
CA LEU A 83 -9.22 0.71 -10.16
C LEU A 83 -10.01 -0.14 -9.17
N SER A 84 -9.39 -1.13 -8.53
CA SER A 84 -10.07 -1.96 -7.53
C SER A 84 -10.48 -1.15 -6.30
N ALA A 85 -9.65 -0.20 -5.85
CA ALA A 85 -10.00 0.70 -4.77
C ALA A 85 -11.08 1.72 -5.16
N ALA A 86 -11.08 2.23 -6.39
CA ALA A 86 -12.14 3.11 -6.87
C ALA A 86 -13.50 2.40 -6.92
N VAL A 87 -13.53 1.18 -7.48
CA VAL A 87 -14.74 0.35 -7.51
C VAL A 87 -15.19 -0.02 -6.10
N GLY A 88 -14.27 -0.47 -5.25
CA GLY A 88 -14.55 -0.81 -3.86
C GLY A 88 -15.06 0.40 -3.06
N ALA A 89 -14.49 1.58 -3.28
CA ALA A 89 -14.92 2.80 -2.63
C ALA A 89 -16.31 3.23 -3.08
N ALA A 90 -16.64 3.11 -4.37
CA ALA A 90 -17.98 3.39 -4.89
C ALA A 90 -19.04 2.45 -4.28
N VAL A 91 -18.71 1.16 -4.14
CA VAL A 91 -19.59 0.18 -3.48
C VAL A 91 -19.75 0.48 -1.99
N LEU A 92 -18.67 0.81 -1.28
CA LEU A 92 -18.77 1.12 0.15
C LEU A 92 -19.48 2.44 0.41
N TRP A 93 -19.34 3.41 -0.50
CA TRP A 93 -20.09 4.66 -0.46
C TRP A 93 -21.60 4.42 -0.58
N SER A 94 -22.03 3.56 -1.52
CA SER A 94 -23.45 3.23 -1.66
C SER A 94 -24.01 2.46 -0.45
N LEU A 95 -23.15 1.84 0.35
CA LEU A 95 -23.47 1.21 1.62
C LEU A 95 -23.40 2.17 2.83
N GLY A 96 -23.10 3.46 2.61
CA GLY A 96 -23.05 4.47 3.67
C GLY A 96 -21.78 4.44 4.53
N CYS A 97 -20.67 3.87 4.04
CA CYS A 97 -19.40 3.91 4.77
C CYS A 97 -18.85 5.35 4.90
N PRO A 98 -18.21 5.68 6.04
CA PRO A 98 -17.69 7.02 6.26
C PRO A 98 -16.54 7.34 5.29
N PRO A 99 -16.39 8.62 4.88
CA PRO A 99 -15.33 9.05 3.95
C PRO A 99 -13.92 8.67 4.40
N SER A 100 -13.67 8.58 5.71
CA SER A 100 -12.37 8.19 6.28
C SER A 100 -11.96 6.76 5.90
N VAL A 101 -12.91 5.83 5.78
CA VAL A 101 -12.65 4.44 5.34
C VAL A 101 -12.31 4.41 3.85
N LEU A 102 -13.01 5.21 3.04
CA LEU A 102 -12.76 5.32 1.60
C LEU A 102 -11.39 5.94 1.31
N LEU A 103 -11.02 6.98 2.06
CA LEU A 103 -9.69 7.57 2.01
C LEU A 103 -8.62 6.53 2.42
N GLY A 104 -8.89 5.73 3.46
CA GLY A 104 -8.02 4.64 3.87
C GLY A 104 -7.77 3.62 2.75
N MET A 105 -8.80 3.25 1.99
CA MET A 105 -8.65 2.37 0.81
C MET A 105 -7.77 3.00 -0.26
N LEU A 106 -7.95 4.28 -0.54
CA LEU A 106 -7.12 5.00 -1.52
C LEU A 106 -5.65 5.04 -1.09
N VAL A 107 -5.40 5.29 0.20
CA VAL A 107 -4.03 5.27 0.76
C VAL A 107 -3.38 3.91 0.58
N VAL A 108 -4.12 2.82 0.83
CA VAL A 108 -3.62 1.44 0.62
C VAL A 108 -3.35 1.18 -0.87
N ALA A 109 -4.23 1.62 -1.77
CA ALA A 109 -4.06 1.44 -3.21
C ALA A 109 -2.93 2.28 -3.82
N ALA A 110 -2.57 3.39 -3.17
CA ALA A 110 -1.44 4.22 -3.55
C ALA A 110 -0.08 3.64 -3.09
N MET A 111 -0.07 2.51 -2.35
CA MET A 111 1.18 1.88 -1.90
C MET A 111 1.90 1.20 -3.08
N PRO A 112 3.25 1.28 -3.12
CA PRO A 112 4.03 0.57 -4.11
C PRO A 112 3.97 -0.94 -3.89
N VAL A 113 4.42 -1.68 -4.91
CA VAL A 113 4.47 -3.15 -4.91
C VAL A 113 5.15 -3.69 -3.67
N ALA A 114 4.49 -4.61 -2.97
CA ALA A 114 5.05 -5.23 -1.76
C ALA A 114 6.15 -6.25 -2.09
N ASN A 115 7.20 -6.32 -1.26
CA ASN A 115 8.30 -7.27 -1.41
C ASN A 115 7.83 -8.75 -1.45
N SER A 116 6.77 -9.08 -0.73
CA SER A 116 6.19 -10.44 -0.74
C SER A 116 5.72 -10.88 -2.13
N SER A 117 5.34 -9.95 -3.02
CA SER A 117 4.92 -10.25 -4.39
C SER A 117 6.01 -10.96 -5.21
N VAL A 118 7.29 -10.66 -4.96
CA VAL A 118 8.42 -11.32 -5.62
C VAL A 118 8.42 -12.82 -5.33
N GLY A 119 8.13 -13.22 -4.09
CA GLY A 119 8.02 -14.62 -3.68
C GLY A 119 6.82 -15.37 -4.28
N TRP A 120 5.75 -14.63 -4.61
CA TRP A 120 4.60 -15.19 -5.34
C TRP A 120 4.90 -15.33 -6.82
N SER A 121 5.54 -14.33 -7.44
CA SER A 121 6.01 -14.41 -8.82
C SER A 121 6.93 -15.61 -9.03
N THR A 122 7.89 -15.84 -8.13
CA THR A 122 8.80 -17.00 -8.24
C THR A 122 8.06 -18.34 -8.13
N SER A 123 7.03 -18.42 -7.26
CA SER A 123 6.21 -19.62 -7.08
C SER A 123 5.36 -19.95 -8.33
N MET A 124 5.03 -18.95 -9.15
CA MET A 124 4.17 -19.08 -10.34
C MET A 124 4.98 -19.12 -11.65
N GLY A 125 6.30 -19.29 -11.59
CA GLY A 125 7.17 -19.29 -12.78
C GLY A 125 7.33 -17.90 -13.43
N GLY A 126 6.99 -16.84 -12.70
CA GLY A 126 7.17 -15.46 -13.13
C GLY A 126 8.64 -15.02 -13.08
N SER A 127 8.95 -13.95 -13.82
CA SER A 127 10.31 -13.41 -13.88
C SER A 127 10.71 -12.70 -12.58
N VAL A 128 11.60 -13.34 -11.82
CA VAL A 128 12.18 -12.81 -10.58
C VAL A 128 12.89 -11.47 -10.82
N PRO A 129 13.71 -11.30 -11.88
CA PRO A 129 14.42 -10.04 -12.10
C PRO A 129 13.49 -8.86 -12.37
N LEU A 130 12.41 -9.03 -13.15
CA LEU A 130 11.44 -7.96 -13.39
C LEU A 130 10.63 -7.64 -12.14
N SER A 131 10.29 -8.64 -11.32
CA SER A 131 9.58 -8.41 -10.06
C SER A 131 10.41 -7.60 -9.07
N ILE A 132 11.71 -7.93 -8.94
CA ILE A 132 12.65 -7.16 -8.10
C ILE A 132 12.87 -5.76 -8.68
N ALA A 133 13.05 -5.64 -10.00
CA ALA A 133 13.19 -4.35 -10.66
C ALA A 133 11.96 -3.46 -10.43
N LEU A 134 10.76 -4.03 -10.51
CA LEU A 134 9.51 -3.31 -10.28
C LEU A 134 9.37 -2.89 -8.82
N LEU A 135 9.71 -3.75 -7.88
CA LEU A 135 9.75 -3.42 -6.45
C LEU A 135 10.66 -2.21 -6.21
N VAL A 136 11.91 -2.27 -6.67
CA VAL A 136 12.90 -1.20 -6.46
C VAL A 136 12.46 0.11 -7.11
N VAL A 137 12.04 0.07 -8.38
CA VAL A 137 11.60 1.28 -9.10
C VAL A 137 10.30 1.83 -8.52
N GLY A 138 9.34 0.97 -8.16
CA GLY A 138 8.07 1.36 -7.56
C GLY A 138 8.26 2.01 -6.20
N THR A 139 9.12 1.47 -5.34
CA THR A 139 9.47 2.08 -4.05
C THR A 139 10.25 3.38 -4.23
N ALA A 140 11.14 3.49 -5.21
CA ALA A 140 11.85 4.73 -5.49
C ALA A 140 10.92 5.85 -6.01
N LEU A 141 9.89 5.48 -6.78
CA LEU A 141 8.91 6.43 -7.33
C LEU A 141 7.75 6.74 -6.37
N SER A 142 7.52 5.92 -5.34
CA SER A 142 6.41 6.11 -4.40
C SER A 142 6.38 7.47 -3.68
N PRO A 143 7.50 8.10 -3.24
CA PRO A 143 7.43 9.43 -2.64
C PRO A 143 6.86 10.51 -3.58
N LEU A 144 6.85 10.27 -4.89
CA LEU A 144 6.21 11.16 -5.87
C LEU A 144 4.80 10.68 -6.24
N LEU A 145 4.63 9.41 -6.58
CA LEU A 145 3.37 8.88 -7.09
C LEU A 145 2.29 8.75 -6.02
N SER A 146 2.65 8.28 -4.82
CA SER A 146 1.68 8.08 -3.73
C SER A 146 1.00 9.39 -3.29
N PRO A 147 1.70 10.52 -3.04
CA PRO A 147 1.01 11.76 -2.69
C PRO A 147 0.18 12.34 -3.84
N MET A 148 0.60 12.15 -5.11
CA MET A 148 -0.20 12.60 -6.26
C MET A 148 -1.56 11.88 -6.33
N VAL A 149 -1.55 10.56 -6.15
CA VAL A 149 -2.77 9.74 -6.12
C VAL A 149 -3.68 10.15 -4.96
N ILE A 150 -3.10 10.27 -3.75
CA ILE A 150 -3.87 10.60 -2.55
C ILE A 150 -4.49 12.00 -2.69
N ASN A 151 -3.72 12.98 -3.18
CA ASN A 151 -4.23 14.34 -3.38
C ASN A 151 -5.35 14.37 -4.43
N ALA A 152 -5.19 13.65 -5.55
CA ALA A 152 -6.22 13.54 -6.58
C ALA A 152 -7.52 12.94 -6.02
N GLY A 153 -7.43 11.84 -5.27
CA GLY A 153 -8.61 11.21 -4.68
C GLY A 153 -9.22 12.02 -3.54
N ALA A 154 -8.41 12.67 -2.69
CA ALA A 154 -8.90 13.54 -1.64
C ALA A 154 -9.69 14.74 -2.20
N VAL A 155 -9.23 15.35 -3.30
CA VAL A 155 -9.97 16.41 -4.00
C VAL A 155 -11.32 15.89 -4.50
N THR A 156 -11.35 14.73 -5.16
CA THR A 156 -12.61 14.15 -5.67
C THR A 156 -13.61 13.80 -4.56
N MET A 157 -13.14 13.30 -3.42
CA MET A 157 -14.00 12.99 -2.26
C MET A 157 -14.48 14.26 -1.56
N GLY A 158 -13.64 15.29 -1.44
CA GLY A 158 -14.03 16.59 -0.89
C GLY A 158 -15.10 17.29 -1.72
N THR A 159 -14.99 17.25 -3.05
CA THR A 159 -16.03 17.76 -3.95
C THR A 159 -17.34 16.97 -3.85
N ALA A 160 -17.27 15.66 -3.61
CA ALA A 160 -18.46 14.83 -3.44
C ALA A 160 -19.18 15.13 -2.11
N GLU A 161 -18.44 15.37 -1.03
CA GLU A 161 -19.01 15.76 0.26
C GLU A 161 -19.67 17.14 0.19
N GLN A 162 -19.02 18.11 -0.47
CA GLN A 162 -19.57 19.45 -0.66
C GLN A 162 -20.87 19.43 -1.46
N ALA A 163 -20.92 18.67 -2.56
CA ALA A 163 -22.12 18.52 -3.38
C ALA A 163 -23.30 17.93 -2.59
N LEU A 164 -23.06 17.07 -1.60
CA LEU A 164 -24.11 16.54 -0.73
C LEU A 164 -24.61 17.57 0.29
N ARG A 165 -23.72 18.37 0.87
CA ARG A 165 -24.10 19.44 1.80
C ARG A 165 -24.96 20.52 1.14
N GLU A 166 -24.72 20.77 -0.15
CA GLU A 166 -25.48 21.75 -0.94
C GLU A 166 -26.84 21.22 -1.45
N THR A 167 -27.15 19.91 -1.28
CA THR A 167 -28.49 19.42 -1.61
C THR A 167 -29.53 19.86 -0.57
N PRO A 168 -30.73 20.33 -0.98
CA PRO A 168 -31.73 20.93 -0.08
C PRO A 168 -32.32 19.99 0.99
N TRP A 169 -31.94 18.72 0.97
CA TRP A 169 -32.52 17.66 1.80
C TRP A 169 -31.77 17.41 3.12
N SER A 170 -30.70 18.18 3.41
CA SER A 170 -29.89 17.98 4.63
C SER A 170 -30.31 18.80 5.86
N GLU A 171 -31.20 19.78 5.72
CA GLU A 171 -31.69 20.61 6.85
C GLU A 171 -32.99 20.11 7.50
N GLY A 172 -33.46 18.90 7.13
CA GLY A 172 -34.79 18.40 7.49
C GLY A 172 -34.87 17.22 8.47
N MET A 173 -33.80 16.87 9.19
CA MET A 173 -33.83 15.82 10.23
C MET A 173 -33.10 16.25 11.50
#